data_AF-A0A1Q8VGU0-F1
#
_entry.id   AF-A0A1Q8VGU0-F1
#
_cell.length_a   1.000
_cell.length_b   1.000
_cell.length_c   1.000
_cell.angle_alpha   90.00
_cell.angle_beta   90.00
_cell.angle_gamma   90.00
#
_symmetry.space_group_name_H-M   'P 1'
#
loop_
_entity.id
_entity.type
_entity.pdbx_description
1 polymer ?
#
loop_
_entity_poly.entity_id
_entity_poly.type
_entity_poly.pdbx_seq_one_letter_code
_entity_poly.pdbx_strand_id
1 'polypeptide(L)'
;MQIAVTPDPQRWVIIPPFPPPGWAREEARHRSAHLGVTGPQWRSELESLLNELQAMERQGRFARLMHIDDVAHPPFVIDLSLEIAKDDGSKEGRRATQRQIIAALLPEAELVRLRPGPDMVGFSAFYESNGPTQGVVVLRLAGLPTVPVDLVMRLWGAAAEDIAPNLDHLVELARQVAPVV
;
A
#
# COMPACT_ATOMS: atom_id res chain seq x y z
N MET A 1 1.41 -14.72 -0.35
CA MET A 1 2.15 -15.23 0.84
C MET A 1 1.63 -14.53 2.10
N GLN A 2 1.84 -15.04 3.32
CA GLN A 2 1.53 -14.24 4.53
C GLN A 2 2.66 -13.24 4.75
N ILE A 3 2.32 -12.02 5.18
CA ILE A 3 3.27 -10.92 5.31
C ILE A 3 3.19 -10.31 6.71
N ALA A 4 4.34 -9.88 7.21
CA ALA A 4 4.47 -8.99 8.36
C ALA A 4 4.88 -7.61 7.83
N VAL A 5 4.24 -6.57 8.35
CA VAL A 5 4.51 -5.18 7.98
C VAL A 5 4.65 -4.38 9.27
N THR A 6 5.76 -3.65 9.41
CA THR A 6 6.03 -2.83 10.60
C THR A 6 6.22 -1.37 10.17
N PRO A 7 5.14 -0.69 9.74
CA PRO A 7 5.24 0.63 9.15
C PRO A 7 5.53 1.69 10.23
N ASP A 8 5.91 2.89 9.80
CA ASP A 8 5.91 4.05 10.71
C ASP A 8 4.48 4.29 11.24
N PRO A 9 4.23 4.10 12.54
CA PRO A 9 2.91 4.24 13.11
C PRO A 9 2.43 5.69 13.13
N GLN A 10 3.26 6.70 12.82
CA GLN A 10 2.81 8.09 12.67
C GLN A 10 2.09 8.32 11.35
N ARG A 11 2.53 7.63 10.29
CA ARG A 11 2.02 7.81 8.91
C ARG A 11 1.04 6.74 8.46
N TRP A 12 1.11 5.56 9.05
CA TRP A 12 0.37 4.39 8.58
C TRP A 12 -0.53 3.81 9.66
N VAL A 13 -1.75 3.51 9.27
CA VAL A 13 -2.69 2.70 10.05
C VAL A 13 -2.78 1.31 9.42
N ILE A 14 -2.39 0.28 10.15
CA ILE A 14 -2.67 -1.10 9.73
C ILE A 14 -4.16 -1.37 9.99
N ILE A 15 -4.91 -1.75 8.96
CA ILE A 15 -6.31 -2.14 9.12
C ILE A 15 -6.36 -3.63 9.49
N PRO A 16 -6.65 -3.99 10.76
CA PRO A 16 -6.69 -5.39 11.17
C PRO A 16 -7.87 -6.11 10.48
N PRO A 17 -7.72 -7.40 10.12
CA PRO A 17 -8.84 -8.19 9.61
C PRO A 17 -9.90 -8.47 10.68
N PHE A 18 -9.47 -8.55 11.95
CA PHE A 18 -10.32 -8.80 13.11
C PHE A 18 -9.97 -7.78 14.22
N PRO A 19 -10.49 -6.53 14.13
CA PRO A 19 -10.24 -5.50 15.12
C PRO A 19 -10.90 -5.86 16.47
N PRO A 20 -10.30 -5.43 17.61
CA PRO A 20 -11.02 -5.42 18.87
C PRO A 20 -12.21 -4.44 18.80
N PRO A 21 -13.28 -4.65 19.61
CA PRO A 21 -14.40 -3.72 19.67
C PRO A 21 -13.94 -2.30 20.00
N GLY A 22 -14.44 -1.30 19.26
CA GLY A 22 -14.08 0.10 19.48
C GLY A 22 -12.77 0.55 18.86
N TRP A 23 -12.00 -0.35 18.21
CA TRP A 23 -10.72 -0.02 17.58
C TRP A 23 -10.78 1.21 16.66
N ALA A 24 -11.79 1.32 15.81
CA ALA A 24 -11.88 2.41 14.83
C ALA A 24 -12.00 3.77 15.52
N ARG A 25 -12.78 3.83 16.60
CA ARG A 25 -12.94 5.02 17.44
C ARG A 25 -11.65 5.40 18.14
N GLU A 26 -10.97 4.42 18.71
CA GLU A 26 -9.71 4.65 19.43
C GLU A 26 -8.60 5.10 18.48
N GLU A 27 -8.49 4.46 17.32
CA GLU A 27 -7.54 4.82 16.27
C GLU A 27 -7.86 6.23 15.74
N ALA A 28 -9.12 6.53 15.40
CA ALA A 28 -9.50 7.87 14.96
C ALA A 28 -9.17 8.95 16.00
N ARG A 29 -9.43 8.67 17.29
CA ARG A 29 -9.06 9.57 18.39
C ARG A 29 -7.55 9.77 18.48
N HIS A 30 -6.78 8.69 18.40
CA HIS A 30 -5.32 8.73 18.43
C HIS A 30 -4.76 9.56 17.26
N ARG A 31 -5.27 9.33 16.05
CA ARG A 31 -4.87 10.07 14.84
C ARG A 31 -5.22 11.55 14.90
N SER A 32 -6.43 11.88 15.35
CA SER A 32 -6.83 13.28 15.56
C SER A 32 -5.85 14.00 16.50
N ALA A 33 -5.49 13.35 17.61
CA ALA A 33 -4.57 13.93 18.58
C ALA A 33 -3.15 14.10 18.00
N HIS A 34 -2.67 13.10 17.26
CA HIS A 34 -1.36 13.15 16.62
C HIS A 34 -1.25 14.28 15.60
N LEU A 35 -2.28 14.47 14.78
CA LEU A 35 -2.34 15.50 13.74
C LEU A 35 -2.75 16.89 14.27
N GLY A 36 -2.96 17.03 15.58
CA GLY A 36 -3.41 18.29 16.18
C GLY A 36 -4.84 18.70 15.80
N VAL A 37 -5.66 17.79 15.25
CA VAL A 37 -7.04 18.06 14.86
C VAL A 37 -7.97 17.89 16.05
N THR A 38 -8.54 19.00 16.50
CA THR A 38 -9.47 19.01 17.64
C THR A 38 -10.95 18.96 17.21
N GLY A 39 -11.23 19.15 15.92
CA GLY A 39 -12.59 19.16 15.36
C GLY A 39 -13.29 17.79 15.48
N PRO A 40 -14.54 17.73 15.98
CA PRO A 40 -15.28 16.48 16.12
C PRO A 40 -15.66 15.84 14.78
N GLN A 41 -15.83 16.66 13.73
CA GLN A 41 -16.22 16.20 12.40
C GLN A 41 -15.15 15.28 11.78
N TRP A 42 -13.90 15.75 11.70
CA TRP A 42 -12.79 14.97 11.14
C TRP A 42 -12.63 13.62 11.84
N ARG A 43 -12.76 13.59 13.17
CA ARG A 43 -12.68 12.35 13.95
C ARG A 43 -13.81 11.37 13.58
N SER A 44 -15.03 11.88 13.42
CA SER A 44 -16.18 11.07 13.03
C SER A 44 -16.04 10.55 11.60
N GLU A 45 -15.54 11.37 10.68
CA GLU A 45 -15.29 10.99 9.28
C GLU A 45 -14.22 9.89 9.21
N LEU A 46 -13.13 10.03 9.96
CA LEU A 46 -12.10 9.00 10.05
C LEU A 46 -12.61 7.71 10.71
N GLU A 47 -13.39 7.80 11.79
CA GLU A 47 -14.01 6.61 12.42
C GLU A 47 -14.92 5.87 11.41
N SER A 48 -15.74 6.60 10.64
CA SER A 48 -16.58 6.02 9.59
C SER A 48 -15.75 5.34 8.50
N LEU A 49 -14.73 6.01 7.96
CA LEU A 49 -13.85 5.45 6.94
C LEU A 49 -13.17 4.16 7.44
N LEU A 50 -12.65 4.16 8.66
CA LEU A 50 -12.03 2.98 9.26
C LEU A 50 -13.02 1.81 9.39
N ASN A 51 -14.27 2.07 9.78
CA ASN A 51 -15.31 1.03 9.85
C ASN A 51 -15.67 0.50 8.45
N GLU A 52 -15.75 1.36 7.44
CA GLU A 52 -15.98 0.94 6.06
C GLU A 52 -14.85 0.03 5.56
N LEU A 53 -13.59 0.42 5.78
CA LEU A 53 -12.42 -0.38 5.38
C LEU A 53 -12.35 -1.75 6.06
N GLN A 54 -12.89 -1.87 7.27
CA GLN A 54 -13.03 -3.14 7.98
C GLN A 54 -14.14 -4.02 7.39
N ALA A 55 -15.27 -3.42 7.05
CA ALA A 55 -16.43 -4.14 6.51
C ALA A 55 -16.19 -4.62 5.06
N MET A 56 -15.25 -4.01 4.34
CA MET A 56 -14.88 -4.44 3.00
C MET A 56 -14.26 -5.84 2.99
N GLU A 57 -14.87 -6.71 2.19
CA GLU A 57 -14.37 -8.07 1.96
C GLU A 57 -12.93 -8.04 1.42
N ARG A 58 -12.07 -8.89 1.98
CA ARG A 58 -10.68 -9.04 1.56
C ARG A 58 -10.56 -10.23 0.63
N GLN A 59 -10.52 -9.96 -0.67
CA GLN A 59 -10.29 -10.98 -1.69
C GLN A 59 -8.78 -11.19 -1.88
N GLY A 60 -8.21 -12.18 -1.19
CA GLY A 60 -6.81 -12.58 -1.33
C GLY A 60 -5.98 -12.44 -0.06
N ARG A 61 -4.66 -12.61 -0.20
CA ARG A 61 -3.70 -12.55 0.92
C ARG A 61 -2.89 -11.27 0.83
N PHE A 62 -3.38 -10.23 1.50
CA PHE A 62 -2.71 -8.93 1.58
C PHE A 62 -2.85 -8.33 2.98
N ALA A 63 -1.93 -7.44 3.35
CA ALA A 63 -2.13 -6.50 4.45
C ALA A 63 -2.74 -5.22 3.91
N ARG A 64 -3.77 -4.70 4.57
CA ARG A 64 -4.38 -3.42 4.23
C ARG A 64 -3.88 -2.35 5.17
N LEU A 65 -3.35 -1.27 4.62
CA LEU A 65 -2.89 -0.11 5.37
C LEU A 65 -3.56 1.14 4.81
N MET A 66 -3.74 2.16 5.65
CA MET A 66 -4.14 3.49 5.23
C MET A 66 -3.04 4.49 5.56
N HIS A 67 -2.69 5.32 4.59
CA HIS A 67 -1.79 6.45 4.78
C HIS A 67 -2.56 7.63 5.36
N ILE A 68 -2.04 8.18 6.45
CA ILE A 68 -2.49 9.43 7.05
C ILE A 68 -1.24 10.13 7.61
N ASP A 69 -0.77 11.17 6.92
CA ASP A 69 0.42 11.95 7.33
C ASP A 69 0.07 13.42 7.60
N ASP A 70 -0.80 14.00 6.78
CA ASP A 70 -1.23 15.39 6.88
C ASP A 70 -2.74 15.50 6.65
N VAL A 71 -3.36 16.47 7.32
CA VAL A 71 -4.78 16.80 7.22
C VAL A 71 -5.12 17.53 5.92
N ALA A 72 -4.12 18.15 5.28
CA ALA A 72 -4.29 18.84 4.00
C ALA A 72 -4.39 17.87 2.81
N HIS A 73 -3.93 16.63 2.98
CA HIS A 73 -3.91 15.63 1.92
C HIS A 73 -4.94 14.53 2.23
N PRO A 74 -5.71 14.07 1.23
CA PRO A 74 -6.67 13.01 1.45
C PRO A 74 -5.96 11.70 1.81
N PRO A 75 -6.50 10.92 2.77
CA PRO A 75 -5.96 9.61 3.08
C PRO A 75 -6.15 8.67 1.89
N PHE A 76 -5.22 7.72 1.72
CA PHE A 76 -5.35 6.67 0.72
C PHE A 76 -5.00 5.31 1.31
N VAL A 77 -5.44 4.25 0.62
CA VAL A 77 -5.35 2.87 1.09
C VAL A 77 -4.40 2.09 0.21
N ILE A 78 -3.70 1.15 0.84
CA ILE A 78 -2.80 0.21 0.19
C ILE A 78 -3.16 -1.20 0.57
N ASP A 79 -3.34 -2.04 -0.44
CA ASP A 79 -3.32 -3.49 -0.28
C ASP A 79 -1.93 -4.01 -0.68
N LEU A 80 -1.17 -4.52 0.29
CA LEU A 80 0.19 -5.06 0.13
C LEU A 80 0.15 -6.59 0.00
N SER A 81 0.68 -7.14 -1.09
CA SER A 81 0.88 -8.59 -1.24
C SER A 81 2.31 -8.93 -1.66
N LEU A 82 2.75 -10.13 -1.29
CA LEU A 82 3.96 -10.75 -1.82
C LEU A 82 3.56 -11.82 -2.84
N GLU A 83 3.94 -11.60 -4.08
CA GLU A 83 3.73 -12.50 -5.22
C GLU A 83 5.02 -13.26 -5.53
N ILE A 84 4.92 -14.59 -5.65
CA ILE A 84 6.07 -15.39 -6.07
C ILE A 84 6.40 -15.03 -7.52
N ALA A 85 7.67 -14.67 -7.75
CA ALA A 85 8.15 -14.35 -9.06
C ALA A 85 8.04 -15.57 -9.99
N LYS A 86 7.45 -15.36 -11.17
CA LYS A 86 7.30 -16.39 -12.22
C LYS A 86 8.23 -16.15 -13.41
N ASP A 87 9.24 -15.30 -13.24
CA ASP A 87 10.25 -15.01 -14.26
C ASP A 87 11.36 -16.08 -14.31
N ASP A 88 12.16 -16.03 -15.37
CA ASP A 88 13.31 -16.89 -15.61
C ASP A 88 14.59 -16.46 -14.86
N GLY A 89 14.48 -15.48 -13.95
CA GLY A 89 15.60 -14.90 -13.20
C GLY A 89 16.38 -13.84 -13.99
N SER A 90 16.15 -13.69 -15.30
CA SER A 90 16.83 -12.70 -16.12
C SER A 90 16.33 -11.27 -15.83
N LYS A 91 17.13 -10.28 -16.23
CA LYS A 91 16.72 -8.87 -16.12
C LYS A 91 15.52 -8.56 -17.01
N GLU A 92 15.46 -9.14 -18.21
CA GLU A 92 14.33 -8.94 -19.12
C GLU A 92 13.08 -9.65 -18.62
N GLY A 93 13.18 -10.92 -18.21
CA GLY A 93 12.08 -11.71 -17.68
C GLY A 93 11.44 -11.03 -16.46
N ARG A 94 12.26 -10.60 -15.50
CA ARG A 94 11.78 -9.83 -14.34
C ARG A 94 10.99 -8.58 -14.75
N ARG A 95 11.54 -7.79 -15.69
CA ARG A 95 10.86 -6.58 -16.18
C ARG A 95 9.54 -6.93 -16.86
N ALA A 96 9.51 -7.97 -17.69
CA ALA A 96 8.29 -8.41 -18.36
C ALA A 96 7.22 -8.84 -17.35
N THR A 97 7.59 -9.64 -16.34
CA THR A 97 6.66 -10.06 -15.28
C THR A 97 6.12 -8.89 -14.48
N GLN A 98 6.97 -7.97 -14.02
CA GLN A 98 6.50 -6.80 -13.25
C GLN A 98 5.58 -5.89 -14.08
N ARG A 99 5.89 -5.70 -15.37
CA ARG A 99 5.02 -4.96 -16.30
C ARG A 99 3.67 -5.63 -16.48
N GLN A 100 3.65 -6.96 -16.58
CA GLN A 100 2.40 -7.72 -16.71
C GLN A 100 1.53 -7.61 -15.45
N ILE A 101 2.15 -7.61 -14.25
CA ILE A 101 1.42 -7.38 -12.98
C ILE A 101 0.75 -6.01 -12.99
N ILE A 102 1.50 -4.95 -13.35
CA ILE A 102 0.94 -3.59 -13.42
C ILE A 102 -0.17 -3.52 -14.46
N ALA A 103 0.04 -4.05 -15.68
CA ALA A 103 -0.97 -4.03 -16.73
C ALA A 103 -2.25 -4.80 -16.34
N ALA A 104 -2.15 -5.86 -15.53
CA ALA A 104 -3.32 -6.58 -15.04
C ALA A 104 -4.14 -5.77 -14.01
N LEU A 105 -3.47 -4.90 -13.24
CA LEU A 105 -4.10 -4.12 -12.18
C LEU A 105 -4.51 -2.70 -12.64
N LEU A 106 -3.82 -2.17 -13.65
CA LEU A 106 -3.97 -0.80 -14.14
C LEU A 106 -3.57 -0.73 -15.65
N PRO A 107 -4.43 -1.24 -16.57
CA PRO A 107 -4.09 -1.57 -17.96
C PRO A 107 -3.71 -0.40 -18.88
N GLU A 108 -3.81 0.85 -18.42
CA GLU A 108 -3.59 2.06 -19.24
C GLU A 108 -2.53 3.00 -18.65
N ALA A 109 -1.98 2.67 -17.48
CA ALA A 109 -1.03 3.55 -16.82
C ALA A 109 0.34 3.55 -17.50
N GLU A 110 0.99 4.72 -17.51
CA GLU A 110 2.39 4.83 -17.88
C GLU A 110 3.27 4.27 -16.75
N LEU A 111 4.23 3.41 -17.11
CA LEU A 111 5.13 2.81 -16.14
C LEU A 111 6.38 3.66 -15.95
N VAL A 112 6.61 4.07 -14.72
CA VAL A 112 7.83 4.73 -14.28
C VAL A 112 8.74 3.71 -13.60
N ARG A 113 9.99 3.65 -14.05
CA ARG A 113 10.97 2.72 -13.47
C ARG A 113 11.44 3.22 -12.11
N LEU A 114 11.42 2.33 -11.12
CA LEU A 114 11.92 2.58 -9.77
C LEU A 114 13.22 1.86 -9.49
N ARG A 115 14.17 2.58 -8.87
CA ARG A 115 15.39 1.99 -8.32
C ARG A 115 15.72 2.59 -6.96
N PRO A 116 14.95 2.26 -5.91
CA PRO A 116 15.12 2.89 -4.60
C PRO A 116 16.41 2.51 -3.86
N GLY A 117 17.05 1.41 -4.25
CA GLY A 117 18.27 0.93 -3.62
C GLY A 117 18.97 -0.15 -4.44
N PRO A 118 20.14 -0.64 -3.99
CA PRO A 118 20.85 -1.74 -4.63
C PRO A 118 20.09 -3.08 -4.53
N ASP A 119 19.25 -3.20 -3.50
CA ASP A 119 18.46 -4.37 -3.12
C ASP A 119 17.00 -4.33 -3.62
N MET A 120 16.59 -3.22 -4.25
CA MET A 120 15.19 -2.98 -4.60
C MET A 120 15.07 -2.36 -5.99
N VAL A 121 14.26 -2.99 -6.85
CA VAL A 121 14.00 -2.51 -8.22
C VAL A 121 12.62 -2.88 -8.68
N GLY A 122 11.98 -2.00 -9.44
CA GLY A 122 10.74 -2.33 -10.13
C GLY A 122 10.13 -1.14 -10.83
N PHE A 123 8.82 -0.98 -10.68
CA PHE A 123 8.04 0.02 -11.40
C PHE A 123 6.92 0.58 -10.51
N SER A 124 6.57 1.83 -10.75
CA SER A 124 5.30 2.43 -10.33
C SER A 124 4.49 2.78 -11.56
N ALA A 125 3.18 2.84 -11.39
CA ALA A 125 2.28 3.42 -12.36
C ALA A 125 1.12 4.07 -11.61
N PHE A 126 0.74 5.26 -12.04
CA PHE A 126 -0.36 6.05 -11.49
C PHE A 126 -1.23 6.48 -12.65
N TYR A 127 -2.54 6.34 -12.50
CA TYR A 127 -3.46 6.69 -13.57
C TYR A 127 -4.82 7.02 -13.01
N GLU A 128 -5.39 8.09 -13.53
CA GLU A 128 -6.74 8.51 -13.21
C GLU A 128 -7.72 7.57 -13.92
N SER A 129 -8.08 6.50 -13.21
CA SER A 129 -9.01 5.49 -13.70
C SER A 129 -10.34 5.61 -12.98
N ASN A 130 -11.44 5.34 -13.70
CA ASN A 130 -12.76 5.10 -13.08
C ASN A 130 -12.81 3.75 -12.33
N GLY A 131 -11.71 3.00 -12.31
CA GLY A 131 -11.58 1.72 -11.63
C GLY A 131 -11.22 1.87 -10.15
N PRO A 132 -11.19 0.76 -9.41
CA PRO A 132 -10.94 0.76 -7.97
C PRO A 132 -9.45 0.82 -7.60
N THR A 133 -8.58 1.17 -8.55
CA THR A 133 -7.13 1.27 -8.38
C THR A 133 -6.63 2.52 -9.10
N GLN A 134 -5.86 3.33 -8.39
CA GLN A 134 -5.37 4.63 -8.83
C GLN A 134 -3.84 4.62 -8.96
N GLY A 135 -3.18 3.67 -8.29
CA GLY A 135 -1.76 3.43 -8.47
C GLY A 135 -1.38 2.00 -8.16
N VAL A 136 -0.25 1.57 -8.75
CA VAL A 136 0.37 0.28 -8.49
C VAL A 136 1.86 0.48 -8.37
N VAL A 137 2.45 -0.08 -7.31
CA VAL A 137 3.90 -0.17 -7.15
C VAL A 137 4.28 -1.64 -7.07
N VAL A 138 5.24 -2.06 -7.90
CA VAL A 138 5.78 -3.42 -7.90
C VAL A 138 7.29 -3.35 -7.70
N LEU A 139 7.79 -3.99 -6.63
CA LEU A 139 9.19 -3.94 -6.24
C LEU A 139 9.72 -5.36 -5.99
N ARG A 140 10.81 -5.72 -6.66
CA ARG A 140 11.57 -6.94 -6.35
C ARG A 140 12.42 -6.67 -5.12
N LEU A 141 12.19 -7.42 -4.06
CA LEU A 141 13.00 -7.37 -2.84
C LEU A 141 14.11 -8.41 -2.91
N ALA A 142 15.37 -8.00 -2.73
CA ALA A 142 16.50 -8.91 -2.57
C ALA A 142 16.62 -9.41 -1.12
N GLY A 143 17.11 -10.63 -0.93
CA GLY A 143 17.45 -11.16 0.41
C GLY A 143 16.32 -11.84 1.19
N LEU A 144 15.13 -12.04 0.60
CA LEU A 144 14.09 -12.86 1.23
C LEU A 144 14.41 -14.36 1.10
N PRO A 145 14.30 -15.15 2.19
CA PRO A 145 15.13 -16.35 2.39
C PRO A 145 14.75 -17.62 1.63
N THR A 146 13.69 -17.64 0.79
CA THR A 146 13.20 -18.92 0.23
C THR A 146 12.85 -18.91 -1.25
N VAL A 147 12.29 -17.83 -1.80
CA VAL A 147 11.97 -17.69 -3.23
C VAL A 147 12.00 -16.20 -3.63
N PRO A 148 12.36 -15.85 -4.88
CA PRO A 148 12.23 -14.48 -5.35
C PRO A 148 10.76 -14.06 -5.33
N VAL A 149 10.47 -12.89 -4.76
CA VAL A 149 9.11 -12.35 -4.66
C VAL A 149 9.07 -10.90 -5.11
N ASP A 150 7.97 -10.51 -5.74
CA ASP A 150 7.62 -9.12 -5.96
C ASP A 150 6.66 -8.67 -4.86
N LEU A 151 6.99 -7.57 -4.19
CA LEU A 151 6.04 -6.80 -3.41
C LEU A 151 5.15 -6.03 -4.37
N VAL A 152 3.85 -6.27 -4.27
CA VAL A 152 2.81 -5.56 -5.02
C VAL A 152 2.03 -4.68 -4.05
N MET A 153 1.97 -3.39 -4.35
CA MET A 153 1.22 -2.39 -3.61
C MET A 153 0.12 -1.88 -4.52
N ARG A 154 -1.14 -2.20 -4.22
CA ARG A 154 -2.30 -1.65 -4.93
C ARG A 154 -2.84 -0.46 -4.15
N LEU A 155 -2.91 0.70 -4.80
CA LEU A 155 -3.21 2.00 -4.19
C LEU A 155 -4.59 2.48 -4.65
N TRP A 156 -5.42 2.93 -3.70
CA TRP A 156 -6.80 3.37 -3.98
C TRP A 156 -7.35 4.27 -2.87
N GLY A 157 -8.54 4.83 -3.08
CA GLY A 157 -9.23 5.66 -2.09
C GLY A 157 -8.93 7.16 -2.17
N ALA A 158 -7.95 7.58 -2.96
CA ALA A 158 -7.68 8.96 -3.34
C ALA A 158 -7.31 9.06 -4.82
N ALA A 159 -7.30 10.27 -5.40
CA ALA A 159 -6.93 10.49 -6.79
C ALA A 159 -5.44 10.18 -7.02
N ALA A 160 -5.06 9.84 -8.25
CA ALA A 160 -3.68 9.47 -8.54
C ALA A 160 -2.71 10.64 -8.27
N GLU A 161 -3.15 11.87 -8.49
CA GLU A 161 -2.40 13.10 -8.20
C GLU A 161 -2.13 13.35 -6.71
N ASP A 162 -2.97 12.82 -5.82
CA ASP A 162 -2.77 12.89 -4.37
C ASP A 162 -1.84 11.77 -3.86
N ILE A 163 -1.87 10.61 -4.53
CA ILE A 163 -1.08 9.44 -4.13
C ILE A 163 0.36 9.55 -4.64
N ALA A 164 0.55 9.94 -5.91
CA ALA A 164 1.86 9.93 -6.57
C ALA A 164 2.97 10.71 -5.82
N PRO A 165 2.71 11.89 -5.21
CA PRO A 165 3.70 12.61 -4.42
C PRO A 165 4.23 11.83 -3.20
N ASN A 166 3.48 10.83 -2.72
CA ASN A 166 3.84 10.00 -1.56
C ASN A 166 4.70 8.78 -1.93
N LEU A 167 5.28 8.73 -3.14
CA LEU A 167 6.06 7.58 -3.61
C LEU A 167 7.24 7.22 -2.69
N ASP A 168 7.90 8.21 -2.08
CA ASP A 168 8.98 7.96 -1.13
C ASP A 168 8.47 7.24 0.12
N HIS A 169 7.30 7.61 0.65
CA HIS A 169 6.66 6.92 1.77
C HIS A 169 6.28 5.47 1.41
N LEU A 170 5.86 5.22 0.17
CA LEU A 170 5.56 3.86 -0.33
C LEU A 170 6.83 3.00 -0.37
N VAL A 171 7.93 3.57 -0.83
CA VAL A 171 9.24 2.92 -0.87
C VAL A 171 9.77 2.65 0.53
N GLU A 172 9.61 3.59 1.47
CA GLU A 172 9.97 3.39 2.87
C GLU A 172 9.16 2.24 3.49
N LEU A 173 7.85 2.21 3.23
CA LEU A 173 6.95 1.13 3.66
C LEU A 173 7.40 -0.22 3.10
N ALA A 174 7.81 -0.28 1.83
CA ALA A 174 8.28 -1.51 1.19
C ALA A 174 9.48 -2.15 1.92
N ARG A 175 10.35 -1.33 2.55
CA ARG A 175 11.48 -1.82 3.35
C ARG A 175 11.06 -2.47 4.66
N GLN A 176 9.85 -2.19 5.13
CA GLN A 176 9.29 -2.72 6.38
C GLN A 176 8.43 -3.97 6.17
N VAL A 177 8.42 -4.54 4.96
CA VAL A 177 7.68 -5.75 4.63
C VAL A 177 8.60 -6.97 4.69
N ALA A 178 8.18 -7.98 5.43
CA ALA A 178 8.84 -9.29 5.48
C ALA A 178 7.82 -10.43 5.26
N PRO A 179 8.22 -11.53 4.61
CA PRO A 179 7.42 -12.74 4.59
C PRO A 179 7.35 -13.35 5.99
N VAL A 180 6.19 -13.88 6.36
CA VAL A 180 6.05 -14.72 7.56
C VAL A 180 6.43 -16.14 7.18
N VAL A 181 7.44 -16.68 7.86
CA VAL A 181 7.92 -18.07 7.76
C VAL A 181 7.13 -19.00 8.67
#